data_AF-J7QSD4-F1
#
_entry.id   AF-J7QSD4-F1
#
_cell.length_a   1.000
_cell.length_b   1.000
_cell.length_c   1.000
_cell.angle_alpha   90.00
_cell.angle_beta   90.00
_cell.angle_gamma   90.00
#
_symmetry.space_group_name_H-M   'P 1'
#
loop_
_entity.id
_entity.type
_entity.pdbx_description
1 polymer ?
#
loop_
_entity_poly.entity_id
_entity_poly.type
_entity_poly.pdbx_seq_one_letter_code
_entity_poly.pdbx_strand_id
1 'polypeptide(L)'
;MERRYFVYMLASARNSTLYVGVTNDLARRIYEHKAKQARGFTSRYNVHMLVWYETYGDVSEAIAREKQLKKWERRWKLELIETINPAWKDLYFDLNN
;
A
#
# COMPACT_ATOMS: atom_id res chain seq x y z
N MET A 1 12.82 19.38 -8.45
CA MET A 1 12.62 18.11 -7.71
C MET A 1 11.55 17.34 -8.44
N GLU A 2 11.85 16.13 -8.90
CA GLU A 2 10.87 15.27 -9.54
C GLU A 2 9.77 14.89 -8.53
N ARG A 3 8.51 15.03 -8.93
CA ARG A 3 7.38 14.58 -8.12
C ARG A 3 7.25 13.07 -8.25
N ARG A 4 7.21 12.37 -7.11
CA ARG A 4 6.98 10.92 -7.07
C ARG A 4 5.61 10.65 -6.47
N TYR A 5 4.92 9.69 -7.06
CA TYR A 5 3.64 9.16 -6.61
C TYR A 5 3.79 7.67 -6.36
N PHE A 6 3.07 7.16 -5.38
CA PHE A 6 3.16 5.79 -4.93
C PHE A 6 1.78 5.18 -4.91
N VAL A 7 1.63 4.02 -5.53
CA VAL A 7 0.48 3.14 -5.33
C VAL A 7 0.90 2.08 -4.34
N TYR A 8 0.10 1.81 -3.32
CA TYR A 8 0.49 0.92 -2.24
C TYR A 8 -0.65 -0.01 -1.83
N MET A 9 -0.27 -1.14 -1.24
CA MET A 9 -1.18 -2.07 -0.60
C MET A 9 -0.84 -2.23 0.88
N LEU A 10 -1.85 -2.06 1.72
CA LEU A 10 -1.79 -2.38 3.15
C LEU A 10 -2.54 -3.68 3.43
N ALA A 11 -2.06 -4.44 4.40
CA ALA A 11 -2.74 -5.60 4.95
C ALA A 11 -2.89 -5.49 6.48
N SER A 12 -3.88 -6.17 7.04
CA SER A 12 -3.98 -6.39 8.49
C SER A 12 -3.24 -7.62 8.98
N ALA A 13 -3.10 -8.63 8.11
CA ALA A 13 -2.32 -9.84 8.31
C ALA A 13 -2.11 -10.53 6.95
N ARG A 14 -1.26 -11.56 6.91
CA ARG A 14 -1.10 -12.42 5.72
C ARG A 14 -2.46 -12.94 5.26
N ASN A 15 -2.75 -12.81 3.97
CA ASN A 15 -4.01 -13.25 3.35
C ASN A 15 -5.28 -12.65 3.97
N SER A 16 -5.21 -11.45 4.59
CA SER A 16 -6.36 -10.75 5.18
C SER A 16 -6.82 -9.54 4.33
N THR A 17 -7.66 -8.67 4.90
CA THR A 17 -8.19 -7.48 4.24
C THR A 17 -7.06 -6.65 3.63
N LEU A 18 -7.22 -6.34 2.34
CA LEU A 18 -6.30 -5.49 1.59
C LEU A 18 -6.91 -4.11 1.38
N TYR A 19 -6.10 -3.08 1.61
CA TYR A 19 -6.41 -1.71 1.24
C TYR A 19 -5.46 -1.25 0.14
N VAL A 20 -5.99 -0.60 -0.89
CA VAL A 20 -5.21 -0.04 -2.00
C VAL A 20 -5.37 1.48 -1.98
N GLY A 21 -4.26 2.21 -2.05
CA GLY A 21 -4.28 3.67 -2.08
C GLY A 21 -3.17 4.27 -2.93
N VAL A 22 -3.26 5.58 -3.14
CA VAL A 22 -2.22 6.40 -3.78
C VAL A 22 -1.77 7.53 -2.86
N THR A 23 -0.50 7.91 -2.91
CA THR A 23 0.04 9.07 -2.18
C THR A 23 1.29 9.63 -2.84
N ASN A 24 1.63 10.89 -2.59
CA ASN A 24 2.92 11.49 -2.99
C ASN A 24 3.98 11.39 -1.88
N ASP A 25 3.64 10.81 -0.73
CA ASP A 25 4.54 10.66 0.42
C ASP A 25 4.19 9.36 1.16
N LEU A 26 4.86 8.28 0.74
CA LEU A 26 4.57 6.93 1.23
C LEU A 26 4.91 6.79 2.72
N ALA A 27 6.09 7.21 3.17
CA ALA A 27 6.51 7.08 4.55
C ALA A 27 5.53 7.77 5.51
N ARG A 28 5.18 9.04 5.24
CA ARG A 28 4.22 9.77 6.06
C ARG A 28 2.85 9.12 6.06
N ARG A 29 2.34 8.71 4.89
CA ARG A 29 1.01 8.07 4.77
C ARG A 29 0.93 6.78 5.58
N ILE A 30 1.97 5.94 5.51
CA ILE A 30 1.99 4.67 6.24
C ILE A 30 2.13 4.91 7.74
N TYR A 31 2.94 5.91 8.14
CA TYR A 31 3.00 6.35 9.53
C TYR A 31 1.61 6.79 10.05
N GLU A 32 0.86 7.60 9.31
CA GLU A 32 -0.50 8.02 9.67
C GLU A 32 -1.45 6.83 9.89
N HIS A 33 -1.34 5.80 9.05
CA HIS A 33 -2.10 4.55 9.19
C HIS A 33 -1.69 3.75 10.45
N LYS A 34 -0.39 3.60 10.70
CA LYS A 34 0.15 2.88 11.87
C LYS A 34 -0.18 3.58 13.17
N ALA A 35 -0.01 4.91 13.20
CA ALA A 35 -0.31 5.75 14.36
C ALA A 35 -1.81 5.95 14.60
N LYS A 36 -2.67 5.32 13.78
CA LYS A 36 -4.15 5.42 13.84
C LYS A 36 -4.65 6.88 13.84
N GLN A 37 -3.87 7.82 13.29
CA GLN A 37 -4.20 9.24 13.34
C GLN A 37 -5.42 9.58 12.47
N ALA A 38 -5.72 8.75 11.47
CA ALA A 38 -7.01 8.76 10.78
C ALA A 38 -8.02 7.84 11.50
N ARG A 39 -8.98 8.41 12.24
CA ARG A 39 -10.16 7.67 12.72
C ARG A 39 -10.92 7.11 11.51
N GLY A 40 -10.96 5.77 11.34
CA GLY A 40 -11.61 5.14 10.19
C GLY A 40 -11.39 3.61 10.09
N PHE A 41 -11.66 3.05 8.90
CA PHE A 41 -11.61 1.61 8.60
C PHE A 41 -10.27 0.96 8.98
N THR A 42 -9.15 1.62 8.70
CA THR A 42 -7.78 1.10 8.95
C THR A 42 -7.44 1.01 10.44
N SER A 43 -7.94 1.94 11.26
CA SER A 43 -7.86 1.90 12.73
C SER A 43 -8.68 0.76 13.34
N ARG A 44 -9.87 0.48 12.77
CA ARG A 44 -10.80 -0.55 13.26
C ARG A 44 -10.34 -1.97 12.94
N TYR A 45 -9.65 -2.19 11.82
CA TYR A 45 -9.23 -3.52 11.36
C TYR A 45 -7.71 -3.76 11.45
N ASN A 46 -6.96 -2.88 12.11
CA ASN A 46 -5.49 -2.93 12.18
C ASN A 46 -4.86 -3.14 10.80
N VAL A 47 -5.33 -2.45 9.76
CA VAL A 47 -4.72 -2.53 8.41
C VAL A 47 -3.57 -1.54 8.38
N HIS A 48 -2.36 -2.01 8.68
CA HIS A 48 -1.20 -1.14 8.96
C HIS A 48 0.15 -1.68 8.45
N MET A 49 0.19 -2.89 7.88
CA MET A 49 1.41 -3.45 7.32
C MET A 49 1.53 -3.05 5.84
N LEU A 50 2.60 -2.36 5.46
CA LEU A 50 2.89 -2.09 4.05
C LEU A 50 3.43 -3.38 3.44
N VAL A 51 2.64 -4.01 2.57
CA VAL A 51 3.02 -5.31 2.00
C VAL A 51 3.50 -5.20 0.55
N TRP A 52 3.21 -4.08 -0.12
CA TRP A 52 3.60 -3.83 -1.51
C TRP A 52 3.46 -2.35 -1.88
N TYR A 53 4.30 -1.85 -2.78
CA TYR A 53 4.12 -0.55 -3.43
C TYR A 53 4.81 -0.47 -4.80
N GLU A 54 4.34 0.44 -5.65
CA GLU A 54 4.93 0.84 -6.94
C GLU A 54 5.12 2.37 -6.97
N THR A 55 6.14 2.85 -7.70
CA THR A 55 6.48 4.28 -7.83
C THR A 55 6.21 4.77 -9.24
N TYR A 56 5.70 5.99 -9.36
CA TYR A 56 5.31 6.65 -10.61
C TYR A 56 5.81 8.10 -10.63
N GLY A 57 6.17 8.60 -11.82
CA GLY A 57 6.49 10.01 -12.04
C GLY A 57 5.25 10.88 -12.32
N ASP A 58 4.17 10.27 -12.78
CA ASP A 58 2.91 10.94 -13.10
C ASP A 58 1.76 10.48 -12.18
N VAL A 59 0.97 11.44 -11.70
CA VAL A 59 -0.15 11.16 -10.79
C VAL A 59 -1.30 10.43 -11.47
N SER A 60 -1.53 10.69 -12.76
CA SER A 60 -2.57 10.06 -13.56
C SER A 60 -2.26 8.58 -13.77
N GLU A 61 -1.00 8.23 -14.02
CA GLU A 61 -0.54 6.83 -14.08
C GLU A 61 -0.76 6.11 -12.76
N ALA A 62 -0.37 6.75 -11.64
CA ALA A 62 -0.57 6.19 -10.30
C ALA A 62 -2.08 5.98 -9.99
N ILE A 63 -2.93 6.95 -10.35
CA ILE A 63 -4.39 6.83 -10.17
C ILE A 63 -4.98 5.74 -11.08
N ALA A 64 -4.52 5.63 -12.33
CA ALA A 64 -4.97 4.59 -13.25
C ALA A 64 -4.63 3.20 -12.72
N ARG A 65 -3.40 3.03 -12.21
CA ARG A 65 -2.97 1.78 -11.57
C ARG A 65 -3.77 1.47 -10.31
N GLU A 66 -4.01 2.45 -9.44
CA GLU A 66 -4.83 2.29 -8.24
C GLU A 66 -6.25 1.78 -8.61
N LYS A 67 -6.89 2.39 -9.63
CA LYS A 67 -8.20 1.97 -10.13
C LYS A 67 -8.16 0.55 -10.71
N GLN A 68 -7.11 0.20 -11.45
CA GLN A 68 -6.92 -1.15 -11.98
C GLN A 68 -6.82 -2.17 -10.84
N LEU A 69 -5.94 -1.93 -9.87
CA LEU A 69 -5.77 -2.81 -8.70
C LEU A 69 -7.08 -2.91 -7.93
N LYS A 70 -7.82 -1.82 -7.69
CA LYS A 70 -9.12 -1.90 -6.99
C LYS A 70 -10.11 -2.86 -7.67
N LYS A 71 -10.12 -2.91 -9.01
CA LYS A 71 -10.97 -3.82 -9.81
C LYS A 71 -10.47 -5.27 -9.89
N TRP A 72 -9.20 -5.53 -9.58
CA TRP A 72 -8.66 -6.88 -9.64
C TRP A 72 -9.32 -7.83 -8.64
N GLU A 73 -9.43 -9.09 -9.07
CA GLU A 73 -9.72 -10.20 -8.18
C GLU A 73 -8.72 -10.25 -7.02
N ARG A 74 -9.20 -10.71 -5.87
CA ARG A 74 -8.36 -10.84 -4.69
C ARG A 74 -7.12 -11.69 -4.96
N ARG A 75 -7.26 -12.81 -5.69
CA ARG A 75 -6.17 -13.73 -6.01
C ARG A 75 -5.00 -13.03 -6.70
N TRP A 76 -5.26 -12.22 -7.72
CA TRP A 76 -4.21 -11.52 -8.47
C TRP A 76 -3.44 -10.50 -7.61
N LYS A 77 -4.12 -9.88 -6.64
CA LYS A 77 -3.44 -9.00 -5.67
C LYS A 77 -2.49 -9.77 -4.77
N LEU A 78 -2.90 -10.96 -4.32
CA LEU A 78 -2.06 -11.82 -3.48
C LEU A 78 -0.84 -12.31 -4.27
N GLU A 79 -1.04 -12.78 -5.50
CA GLU A 79 0.06 -13.20 -6.39
C GLU A 79 1.05 -12.06 -6.63
N LEU A 80 0.55 -10.83 -6.87
CA LEU A 80 1.39 -9.65 -7.04
C LEU A 80 2.21 -9.33 -5.78
N ILE A 81 1.58 -9.41 -4.60
CA ILE A 81 2.28 -9.21 -3.32
C ILE A 81 3.34 -10.29 -3.14
N GLU A 82 2.99 -11.57 -3.32
CA GLU A 82 3.88 -12.70 -3.06
C GLU A 82 5.05 -12.80 -4.04
N THR A 83 4.92 -12.23 -5.25
CA THR A 83 6.02 -12.13 -6.22
C THR A 83 7.16 -11.25 -5.69
N ILE A 84 6.86 -10.19 -4.95
CA ILE A 84 7.86 -9.21 -4.46
C ILE A 84 8.15 -9.39 -2.97
N ASN A 85 7.15 -9.81 -2.21
CA ASN A 85 7.18 -9.92 -0.75
C ASN A 85 6.57 -11.26 -0.29
N PRO A 86 7.20 -12.41 -0.64
CA PRO A 86 6.68 -13.74 -0.29
C PRO A 86 6.62 -13.98 1.22
N ALA A 87 7.46 -13.29 1.98
CA ALA A 87 7.49 -13.37 3.44
C ALA A 87 6.45 -12.43 4.11
N TRP A 88 5.70 -11.64 3.34
CA TRP A 88 4.72 -10.68 3.85
C TRP A 88 5.32 -9.72 4.91
N LYS A 89 6.58 -9.33 4.72
CA LYS A 89 7.26 -8.36 5.58
C LYS A 89 6.57 -7.01 5.50
N ASP A 90 6.63 -6.28 6.58
CA ASP A 90 6.18 -4.90 6.62
C ASP A 90 7.26 -4.00 6.02
N LEU A 91 7.13 -3.69 4.74
CA LEU A 91 8.08 -2.94 3.93
C LEU A 91 8.27 -1.50 4.43
N TYR A 92 7.42 -1.02 5.34
CA TYR A 92 7.60 0.29 5.96
C TYR A 92 8.97 0.45 6.61
N PHE A 93 9.47 -0.61 7.25
CA PHE A 93 10.77 -0.59 7.91
C PHE A 93 11.95 -0.55 6.92
N ASP A 94 11.69 -0.83 5.64
CA ASP A 94 12.69 -0.80 4.57
C ASP A 94 12.68 0.53 3.80
N LEU A 95 11.75 1.45 4.07
CA LEU A 95 11.62 2.73 3.34
C LEU A 95 12.73 3.75 3.65
N ASN A 96 13.45 3.57 4.76
CA ASN A 96 14.44 4.54 5.27
C ASN A 96 15.87 3.96 5.37
N ASN A 97 16.15 2.85 4.69
CA ASN A 97 17.50 2.29 4.58
C ASN A 97 18.23 2.79 3.33
#